data_AF-A0A954YV96-F1
#
_entry.id   AF-A0A954YV96-F1
#
_cell.length_a   1.000
_cell.length_b   1.000
_cell.length_c   1.000
_cell.angle_alpha   90.00
_cell.angle_beta   90.00
_cell.angle_gamma   90.00
#
_symmetry.space_group_name_H-M   'P 1'
#
loop_
_entity.id
_entity.type
_entity.pdbx_description
1 polymer ?
#
loop_
_entity_poly.entity_id
_entity_poly.type
_entity_poly.pdbx_seq_one_letter_code
_entity_poly.pdbx_strand_id
1 'polypeptide(L)'
;YVIFLRATNSAGSSTQSLFLGVSSAEPDVLSVATQTAHCGVPFDGPIPAISNPACMDPIINWSLDFGPGGMSIDFNTGQVHWNDPQIGGPYSVTIRATNAMGNGTQTFDVNVVASADRDGDADVDLEDYAEVNACIAGPDLSATGGCECVDLDGDGDVDLADAAEFQLLFTGSITGACCLPNGTCVEESPITCAADAGVYRGDETTCTADACEGACCLPNGFCLDLSESNCNGASGTFEGIGTDCGQTSCPSP
;
A
#
# COMPACT_ATOMS: atom_id res chain seq x y z
N TYR A 1 -17.06 -25.41 -29.51
CA TYR A 1 -17.28 -26.85 -29.24
C TYR A 1 -18.32 -27.41 -30.19
N VAL A 2 -18.08 -28.60 -30.74
CA VAL A 2 -19.10 -29.32 -31.52
C VAL A 2 -19.72 -30.37 -30.61
N ILE A 3 -21.03 -30.29 -30.39
CA ILE A 3 -21.79 -31.21 -29.56
C ILE A 3 -22.61 -32.11 -30.47
N PHE A 4 -22.56 -33.42 -30.23
CA PHE A 4 -23.35 -34.41 -30.96
C PHE A 4 -24.54 -34.85 -30.11
N LEU A 5 -25.75 -34.70 -30.65
CA LEU A 5 -27.00 -35.12 -30.02
C LEU A 5 -27.52 -36.36 -30.76
N ARG A 6 -27.64 -37.50 -30.06
CA ARG A 6 -28.15 -38.74 -30.63
C ARG A 6 -29.53 -39.06 -30.05
N ALA A 7 -30.54 -39.16 -30.91
CA ALA A 7 -31.87 -39.63 -30.56
C ALA A 7 -32.06 -41.08 -31.02
N THR A 8 -32.61 -41.94 -30.16
CA THR A 8 -32.82 -43.37 -30.46
C THR A 8 -34.25 -43.78 -30.12
N ASN A 9 -34.88 -44.59 -30.96
CA ASN A 9 -36.15 -45.25 -30.70
C ASN A 9 -36.07 -46.74 -31.07
N SER A 10 -37.17 -47.48 -30.98
CA SER A 10 -37.23 -48.92 -31.26
C SER A 10 -36.87 -49.30 -32.71
N ALA A 11 -36.86 -48.35 -33.65
CA ALA A 11 -36.56 -48.57 -35.06
C ALA A 11 -35.12 -48.16 -35.45
N GLY A 12 -34.40 -47.43 -34.61
CA GLY A 12 -33.03 -47.00 -34.89
C GLY A 12 -32.64 -45.70 -34.19
N SER A 13 -31.58 -45.05 -34.66
CA SER A 13 -31.11 -43.77 -34.12
C SER A 13 -30.71 -42.77 -35.20
N SER A 14 -30.85 -41.48 -34.88
CA SER A 14 -30.37 -40.35 -35.69
C SER A 14 -29.47 -39.45 -34.83
N THR A 15 -28.49 -38.80 -35.45
CA THR A 15 -27.55 -37.90 -34.78
C THR A 15 -27.54 -36.54 -35.48
N GLN A 16 -27.61 -35.46 -34.69
CA GLN A 16 -27.48 -34.08 -35.13
C GLN A 16 -26.28 -33.43 -34.43
N SER A 17 -25.55 -32.54 -35.10
CA SER A 17 -24.54 -31.71 -34.47
C SER A 17 -25.06 -30.30 -34.16
N LEU A 18 -24.59 -29.74 -33.05
CA LEU A 18 -24.78 -28.36 -32.59
C LEU A 18 -23.41 -27.72 -32.36
N PHE A 19 -23.25 -26.46 -32.75
CA PHE A 19 -22.06 -25.67 -32.42
C PHE A 19 -22.34 -24.81 -31.19
N LEU A 20 -21.46 -24.90 -30.19
CA LEU A 20 -21.43 -24.02 -29.02
C LEU A 20 -20.18 -23.13 -29.10
N GLY A 21 -20.36 -21.83 -29.31
CA GLY A 21 -19.28 -20.84 -29.18
C GLY A 21 -19.13 -20.42 -27.72
N VAL A 22 -17.89 -20.30 -27.24
CA VAL A 22 -17.57 -19.61 -25.99
C VAL A 22 -16.77 -18.38 -26.41
N SER A 23 -17.33 -17.20 -26.18
CA SER A 23 -16.64 -15.94 -26.44
C SER A 23 -15.75 -15.61 -25.26
N SER A 24 -14.54 -15.13 -25.53
CA SER A 24 -13.70 -14.52 -24.53
C SER A 24 -14.23 -13.14 -24.15
N ALA A 25 -14.00 -12.74 -22.90
CA ALA A 25 -14.49 -11.49 -22.34
C ALA A 25 -13.41 -10.40 -22.34
N GLU A 26 -13.83 -9.15 -22.57
CA GLU A 26 -13.02 -7.97 -22.26
C GLU A 26 -12.88 -7.79 -20.74
N PRO A 27 -11.91 -7.01 -20.26
CA PRO A 27 -11.76 -6.75 -18.84
C PRO A 27 -12.97 -5.99 -18.30
N ASP A 28 -13.38 -6.33 -17.09
CA ASP A 28 -14.38 -5.60 -16.33
C ASP A 28 -13.72 -5.18 -15.01
N VAL A 29 -13.34 -3.90 -14.96
CA VAL A 29 -12.67 -3.28 -13.82
C VAL A 29 -13.74 -2.96 -12.79
N LEU A 30 -13.59 -3.52 -11.60
CA LEU A 30 -14.57 -3.32 -10.53
C LEU A 30 -14.57 -1.88 -10.05
N SER A 31 -15.72 -1.44 -9.52
CA SER A 31 -15.87 -0.08 -8.98
C SER A 31 -14.83 0.20 -7.89
N VAL A 32 -14.10 1.30 -8.05
CA VAL A 32 -13.17 1.83 -7.05
C VAL A 32 -13.90 2.91 -6.25
N ALA A 33 -13.76 2.89 -4.92
CA ALA A 33 -14.34 3.90 -4.05
C ALA A 33 -13.66 5.26 -4.25
N THR A 34 -14.31 6.34 -3.80
CA THR A 34 -13.64 7.64 -3.72
C THR A 34 -12.45 7.53 -2.77
N GLN A 35 -11.30 8.04 -3.21
CA GLN A 35 -10.07 8.06 -2.44
C GLN A 35 -9.85 9.42 -1.80
N THR A 36 -9.11 9.43 -0.71
CA THR A 36 -8.56 10.63 -0.09
C THR A 36 -7.05 10.61 -0.25
N ALA A 37 -6.49 11.73 -0.67
CA ALA A 37 -5.06 12.00 -0.70
C ALA A 37 -4.77 13.24 0.15
N HIS A 38 -3.52 13.37 0.58
CA HIS A 38 -3.04 14.49 1.37
C HIS A 38 -2.18 15.39 0.47
N CYS A 39 -2.40 16.69 0.51
CA CYS A 39 -1.69 17.58 -0.43
C CYS A 39 -0.20 17.67 -0.09
N GLY A 40 0.64 17.72 -1.12
CA GLY A 40 2.11 17.70 -0.98
C GLY A 40 2.71 16.34 -0.59
N VAL A 41 1.88 15.38 -0.14
CA VAL A 41 2.32 14.03 0.24
C VAL A 41 2.14 13.08 -0.94
N PRO A 42 3.15 12.26 -1.30
CA PRO A 42 3.01 11.26 -2.35
C PRO A 42 1.82 10.33 -2.11
N PHE A 43 0.97 10.18 -3.12
CA PHE A 43 -0.21 9.33 -3.06
C PHE A 43 -0.05 8.09 -3.92
N ASP A 44 -0.21 6.93 -3.29
CA ASP A 44 -0.38 5.63 -3.94
C ASP A 44 -1.84 5.18 -3.87
N GLY A 45 -2.46 5.01 -5.04
CA GLY A 45 -3.84 4.53 -5.14
C GLY A 45 -3.97 3.03 -4.84
N PRO A 46 -5.22 2.52 -4.79
CA PRO A 46 -5.44 1.09 -4.62
C PRO A 46 -5.06 0.34 -5.90
N ILE A 47 -4.59 -0.90 -5.75
CA ILE A 47 -4.46 -1.82 -6.89
C ILE A 47 -5.88 -2.19 -7.36
N PRO A 48 -6.28 -1.87 -8.61
CA PRO A 48 -7.64 -2.11 -9.08
C PRO A 48 -7.97 -3.60 -9.14
N ALA A 49 -9.19 -3.96 -8.74
CA ALA A 49 -9.71 -5.32 -8.86
C ALA A 49 -10.47 -5.51 -10.19
N ILE A 50 -10.46 -6.73 -10.72
CA ILE A 50 -11.17 -7.12 -11.96
C ILE A 50 -12.04 -8.36 -11.71
N SER A 51 -13.18 -8.49 -12.40
CA SER A 51 -14.13 -9.60 -12.17
C SER A 51 -13.63 -10.99 -12.58
N ASN A 52 -12.48 -11.08 -13.27
CA ASN A 52 -11.69 -12.27 -13.64
C ASN A 52 -12.49 -13.56 -13.94
N PRO A 53 -13.49 -13.55 -14.84
CA PRO A 53 -14.19 -14.76 -15.22
C PRO A 53 -13.28 -15.69 -16.03
N ALA A 54 -13.53 -17.00 -15.99
CA ALA A 54 -12.70 -18.01 -16.66
C ALA A 54 -12.56 -17.85 -18.19
N CYS A 55 -13.44 -17.07 -18.82
CA CYS A 55 -13.37 -16.75 -20.25
C CYS A 55 -12.63 -15.44 -20.55
N MET A 56 -12.11 -14.72 -19.55
CA MET A 56 -11.37 -13.48 -19.77
C MET A 56 -9.92 -13.79 -20.15
N ASP A 57 -9.44 -13.14 -21.20
CA ASP A 57 -8.02 -13.20 -21.57
C ASP A 57 -7.18 -12.39 -20.55
N PRO A 58 -5.91 -12.78 -20.30
CA PRO A 58 -5.03 -12.07 -19.38
C PRO A 58 -4.87 -10.59 -19.74
N ILE A 59 -4.70 -9.75 -18.71
CA ILE A 59 -4.40 -8.33 -18.89
C ILE A 59 -3.03 -8.19 -19.57
N ILE A 60 -2.99 -7.39 -20.63
CA ILE A 60 -1.78 -7.04 -21.37
C ILE A 60 -1.14 -5.80 -20.75
N ASN A 61 -1.96 -4.79 -20.43
CA ASN A 61 -1.50 -3.57 -19.78
C ASN A 61 -2.61 -2.82 -19.06
N TRP A 62 -2.16 -1.94 -18.17
CA TRP A 62 -2.94 -0.85 -17.60
C TRP A 62 -2.50 0.49 -18.19
N SER A 63 -3.45 1.42 -18.30
CA SER A 63 -3.19 2.82 -18.71
C SER A 63 -4.06 3.81 -17.97
N LEU A 64 -3.55 5.03 -17.82
CA LEU A 64 -4.25 6.18 -17.25
C LEU A 64 -4.83 6.96 -18.41
N ASP A 65 -6.14 6.86 -18.60
CA ASP A 65 -6.84 7.55 -19.68
C ASP A 65 -7.06 9.03 -19.33
N PHE A 66 -7.32 9.31 -18.05
CA PHE A 66 -7.54 10.66 -17.53
C PHE A 66 -7.12 10.74 -16.06
N GLY A 67 -6.50 11.85 -15.67
CA GLY A 67 -6.10 12.13 -14.29
C GLY A 67 -5.50 13.52 -14.16
N PRO A 68 -5.26 14.00 -12.93
CA PRO A 68 -4.58 15.27 -12.70
C PRO A 68 -3.15 15.27 -13.24
N GLY A 69 -2.62 16.47 -13.48
CA GLY A 69 -1.23 16.63 -13.94
C GLY A 69 -0.24 16.01 -12.96
N GLY A 70 0.74 15.26 -13.47
CA GLY A 70 1.74 14.58 -12.66
C GLY A 70 1.31 13.19 -12.16
N MET A 71 0.05 12.78 -12.34
CA MET A 71 -0.38 11.42 -12.02
C MET A 71 0.10 10.42 -13.10
N SER A 72 0.50 9.24 -12.63
CA SER A 72 0.92 8.11 -13.48
C SER A 72 0.26 6.81 -13.01
N ILE A 73 0.44 5.73 -13.77
CA ILE A 73 -0.10 4.40 -13.45
C ILE A 73 0.97 3.35 -13.72
N ASP A 74 1.06 2.35 -12.86
CA ASP A 74 1.88 1.17 -13.09
C ASP A 74 1.28 0.32 -14.22
N PHE A 75 2.11 -0.01 -15.21
CA PHE A 75 1.70 -0.70 -16.43
C PHE A 75 1.17 -2.13 -16.18
N ASN A 76 1.60 -2.78 -15.10
CA ASN A 76 1.31 -4.18 -14.82
C ASN A 76 0.21 -4.34 -13.75
N THR A 77 0.22 -3.51 -12.72
CA THR A 77 -0.69 -3.62 -11.57
C THR A 77 -1.91 -2.72 -11.71
N GLY A 78 -1.82 -1.62 -12.46
CA GLY A 78 -2.86 -0.60 -12.54
C GLY A 78 -2.91 0.34 -11.34
N GLN A 79 -1.96 0.26 -10.42
CA GLN A 79 -1.85 1.19 -9.30
C GLN A 79 -1.51 2.59 -9.82
N VAL A 80 -2.25 3.61 -9.38
CA VAL A 80 -1.94 5.00 -9.71
C VAL A 80 -0.96 5.59 -8.70
N HIS A 81 -0.05 6.44 -9.17
CA HIS A 81 0.94 7.14 -8.36
C HIS A 81 0.84 8.64 -8.64
N TRP A 82 0.83 9.47 -7.60
CA TRP A 82 0.78 10.93 -7.72
C TRP A 82 1.68 11.59 -6.69
N ASN A 83 2.84 12.09 -7.14
CA ASN A 83 3.90 12.54 -6.24
C ASN A 83 3.61 13.84 -5.48
N ASP A 84 2.79 14.73 -6.04
CA ASP A 84 2.52 16.05 -5.46
C ASP A 84 1.04 16.45 -5.67
N PRO A 85 0.11 15.82 -4.93
CA PRO A 85 -1.29 16.17 -4.97
C PRO A 85 -1.52 17.61 -4.51
N GLN A 86 -2.29 18.37 -5.27
CA GLN A 86 -2.67 19.74 -4.90
C GLN A 86 -4.02 19.71 -4.21
N ILE A 87 -4.21 20.53 -3.17
CA ILE A 87 -5.46 20.54 -2.39
C ILE A 87 -6.67 20.85 -3.28
N GLY A 88 -7.79 20.18 -3.00
CA GLY A 88 -9.06 20.38 -3.69
C GLY A 88 -9.63 19.08 -4.26
N GLY A 89 -10.36 19.22 -5.37
CA GLY A 89 -11.08 18.13 -6.01
C GLY A 89 -12.60 18.30 -5.94
N PRO A 90 -13.37 17.24 -6.27
CA PRO A 90 -12.88 15.91 -6.64
C PRO A 90 -12.08 15.91 -7.96
N TYR A 91 -10.91 15.27 -7.95
CA TYR A 91 -10.14 14.98 -9.15
C TYR A 91 -10.65 13.67 -9.75
N SER A 92 -11.19 13.73 -10.97
CA SER A 92 -11.63 12.52 -11.66
C SER A 92 -10.43 11.78 -12.26
N VAL A 93 -10.35 10.48 -11.98
CA VAL A 93 -9.30 9.57 -12.45
C VAL A 93 -9.96 8.44 -13.23
N THR A 94 -9.54 8.24 -14.48
CA THR A 94 -10.02 7.15 -15.34
C THR A 94 -8.87 6.22 -15.70
N ILE A 95 -9.00 4.97 -15.27
CA ILE A 95 -8.05 3.89 -15.54
C ILE A 95 -8.61 2.91 -16.55
N ARG A 96 -7.72 2.24 -17.28
CA ARG A 96 -8.06 1.23 -18.29
C ARG A 96 -7.23 -0.02 -18.12
N ALA A 97 -7.88 -1.18 -18.14
CA ALA A 97 -7.26 -2.48 -18.34
C ALA A 97 -7.51 -2.94 -19.78
N THR A 98 -6.48 -3.43 -20.46
CA THR A 98 -6.60 -3.95 -21.84
C THR A 98 -6.24 -5.44 -21.87
N ASN A 99 -7.02 -6.23 -22.59
CA ASN A 99 -6.64 -7.58 -22.99
C ASN A 99 -6.79 -7.76 -24.51
N ALA A 100 -6.59 -8.98 -25.01
CA ALA A 100 -6.67 -9.26 -26.44
C ALA A 100 -8.08 -9.05 -27.04
N MET A 101 -9.12 -9.00 -26.19
CA MET A 101 -10.51 -8.85 -26.60
C MET A 101 -11.01 -7.42 -26.56
N GLY A 102 -10.43 -6.58 -25.72
CA GLY A 102 -10.88 -5.20 -25.58
C GLY A 102 -10.38 -4.55 -24.29
N ASN A 103 -11.14 -3.55 -23.85
CA ASN A 103 -10.78 -2.66 -22.76
C ASN A 103 -11.89 -2.63 -21.71
N GLY A 104 -11.51 -2.70 -20.44
CA GLY A 104 -12.34 -2.30 -19.32
C GLY A 104 -11.86 -0.97 -18.77
N THR A 105 -12.78 -0.04 -18.50
CA THR A 105 -12.45 1.26 -17.91
C THR A 105 -13.22 1.50 -16.63
N GLN A 106 -12.58 2.12 -15.65
CA GLN A 106 -13.22 2.57 -14.42
C GLN A 106 -12.84 4.02 -14.15
N THR A 107 -13.81 4.82 -13.69
CA THR A 107 -13.58 6.18 -13.21
C THR A 107 -13.87 6.25 -11.72
N PHE A 108 -13.00 6.89 -10.96
CA PHE A 108 -13.20 7.19 -9.55
C PHE A 108 -12.69 8.59 -9.23
N ASP A 109 -13.09 9.11 -8.07
CA ASP A 109 -12.70 10.44 -7.63
C ASP A 109 -11.63 10.35 -6.55
N VAL A 110 -10.71 11.31 -6.55
CA VAL A 110 -9.72 11.55 -5.49
C VAL A 110 -9.97 12.94 -4.91
N ASN A 111 -10.24 13.03 -3.61
CA ASN A 111 -10.27 14.30 -2.89
C ASN A 111 -8.91 14.53 -2.24
N VAL A 112 -8.32 15.70 -2.44
CA VAL A 112 -7.06 16.07 -1.79
C VAL A 112 -7.38 17.02 -0.65
N VAL A 113 -7.04 16.62 0.57
CA VAL A 113 -7.31 17.37 1.80
C VAL A 113 -6.02 17.92 2.40
N ALA A 114 -6.17 18.87 3.32
CA ALA A 114 -5.08 19.33 4.18
C ALA A 114 -4.52 18.14 5.01
N SER A 115 -3.26 18.26 5.43
CA SER A 115 -2.57 17.18 6.13
C SER A 115 -1.70 17.73 7.24
N ALA A 116 -1.72 17.07 8.39
CA ALA A 116 -0.78 17.35 9.46
C ALA A 116 0.55 16.61 9.29
N ASP A 117 0.55 15.42 8.67
CA ASP A 117 1.75 14.72 8.18
C ASP A 117 2.14 15.35 6.83
N ARG A 118 3.21 16.13 6.81
CA ARG A 118 3.64 16.99 5.70
C ARG A 118 4.80 16.39 4.92
N ASP A 119 5.64 15.59 5.55
CA ASP A 119 6.75 14.91 4.88
C ASP A 119 6.44 13.46 4.45
N GLY A 120 5.28 12.92 4.86
CA GLY A 120 4.74 11.65 4.42
C GLY A 120 5.37 10.44 5.10
N ASP A 121 5.96 10.63 6.28
CA ASP A 121 6.62 9.56 7.02
C ASP A 121 5.68 8.75 7.94
N ALA A 122 4.39 9.09 7.91
CA ALA A 122 3.29 8.50 8.64
C ALA A 122 3.25 8.82 10.15
N ASP A 123 3.96 9.86 10.58
CA ASP A 123 3.77 10.48 11.88
C ASP A 123 3.45 11.97 11.79
N VAL A 124 3.17 12.60 12.93
CA VAL A 124 2.89 14.04 13.01
C VAL A 124 3.76 14.62 14.11
N ASP A 125 4.80 15.37 13.72
CA ASP A 125 5.84 15.79 14.66
C ASP A 125 6.35 17.24 14.46
N LEU A 126 7.58 17.54 14.89
CA LEU A 126 8.09 18.91 14.80
C LEU A 126 8.58 19.27 13.40
N GLU A 127 8.93 18.28 12.59
CA GLU A 127 9.35 18.41 11.21
C GLU A 127 8.15 18.86 10.37
N ASP A 128 6.96 18.29 10.61
CA ASP A 128 5.71 18.73 9.99
C ASP A 128 5.26 20.12 10.44
N TYR A 129 5.39 20.40 11.74
CA TYR A 129 4.99 21.68 12.31
C TYR A 129 5.75 22.85 11.68
N ALA A 130 6.94 22.61 11.14
CA ALA A 130 7.71 23.64 10.45
C ALA A 130 6.93 24.27 9.29
N GLU A 131 6.14 23.48 8.56
CA GLU A 131 5.29 23.98 7.47
C GLU A 131 4.07 24.74 8.00
N VAL A 132 3.39 24.20 9.01
CA VAL A 132 2.26 24.89 9.67
C VAL A 132 2.71 26.26 10.18
N ASN A 133 3.81 26.30 10.95
CA ASN A 133 4.35 27.52 11.53
C ASN A 133 4.81 28.55 10.48
N ALA A 134 5.23 28.12 9.29
CA ALA A 134 5.58 29.01 8.20
C ALA A 134 4.35 29.69 7.57
N CYS A 135 3.18 29.05 7.69
CA CYS A 135 1.92 29.51 7.12
C CYS A 135 1.02 30.26 8.10
N ILE A 136 1.26 30.16 9.42
CA ILE A 136 0.51 30.93 10.43
C ILE A 136 0.56 32.42 10.10
N ALA A 137 -0.60 32.97 9.75
CA ALA A 137 -0.75 34.36 9.39
C ALA A 137 -1.86 35.08 10.17
N GLY A 138 -2.70 34.32 10.88
CA GLY A 138 -3.77 34.81 11.75
C GLY A 138 -5.15 34.72 11.08
N PRO A 139 -6.22 34.91 11.88
CA PRO A 139 -7.59 34.78 11.39
C PRO A 139 -7.92 35.82 10.32
N ASP A 140 -8.85 35.48 9.44
CA ASP A 140 -9.34 36.25 8.30
C ASP A 140 -8.27 36.53 7.22
N LEU A 141 -7.09 35.87 7.27
CA LEU A 141 -6.09 35.97 6.22
C LEU A 141 -6.04 34.68 5.39
N SER A 142 -6.67 34.73 4.21
CA SER A 142 -6.78 33.57 3.34
C SER A 142 -5.46 32.85 3.13
N ALA A 143 -5.48 31.54 3.36
CA ALA A 143 -4.40 30.64 3.04
C ALA A 143 -4.11 30.74 1.53
N THR A 144 -2.88 31.08 1.17
CA THR A 144 -2.47 31.18 -0.25
C THR A 144 -1.04 30.68 -0.43
N GLY A 145 -0.72 30.24 -1.65
CA GLY A 145 0.67 29.92 -2.01
C GLY A 145 1.18 28.61 -1.44
N GLY A 146 0.29 27.65 -1.19
CA GLY A 146 0.59 26.34 -0.61
C GLY A 146 0.15 26.22 0.84
N CYS A 147 -0.17 27.33 1.52
CA CYS A 147 -0.65 27.30 2.90
C CYS A 147 -2.05 26.70 3.05
N GLU A 148 -2.80 26.58 1.95
CA GLU A 148 -4.07 25.85 1.93
C GLU A 148 -3.90 24.39 2.39
N CYS A 149 -2.68 23.85 2.30
CA CYS A 149 -2.36 22.49 2.74
C CYS A 149 -2.29 22.28 4.25
N VAL A 150 -2.18 23.37 5.00
CA VAL A 150 -2.06 23.38 6.46
C VAL A 150 -3.19 24.18 7.12
N ASP A 151 -4.23 24.50 6.34
CA ASP A 151 -5.57 24.88 6.80
C ASP A 151 -6.28 23.57 7.24
N LEU A 152 -5.97 23.14 8.45
CA LEU A 152 -6.35 21.84 9.02
C LEU A 152 -7.80 21.83 9.51
N ASP A 153 -8.32 22.98 9.96
CA ASP A 153 -9.71 23.08 10.39
C ASP A 153 -10.68 23.40 9.23
N GLY A 154 -10.14 23.81 8.08
CA GLY A 154 -10.83 23.96 6.81
C GLY A 154 -11.64 25.25 6.72
N ASP A 155 -11.30 26.28 7.49
CA ASP A 155 -12.01 27.56 7.51
C ASP A 155 -11.50 28.58 6.46
N GLY A 156 -10.38 28.26 5.80
CA GLY A 156 -9.81 29.03 4.70
C GLY A 156 -8.66 29.96 5.09
N ASP A 157 -8.23 29.98 6.34
CA ASP A 157 -7.01 30.64 6.79
C ASP A 157 -6.04 29.69 7.50
N VAL A 158 -4.90 30.21 7.98
CA VAL A 158 -3.95 29.42 8.77
C VAL A 158 -3.61 30.20 10.02
N ASP A 159 -4.09 29.73 11.17
CA ASP A 159 -3.98 30.42 12.43
C ASP A 159 -3.79 29.50 13.66
N LEU A 160 -4.26 29.94 14.83
CA LEU A 160 -4.14 29.17 16.07
C LEU A 160 -5.13 28.00 16.15
N ALA A 161 -6.21 28.01 15.37
CA ALA A 161 -7.15 26.91 15.24
C ALA A 161 -6.49 25.74 14.51
N ASP A 162 -5.75 26.00 13.43
CA ASP A 162 -4.95 24.98 12.73
C ASP A 162 -3.85 24.43 13.62
N ALA A 163 -3.14 25.30 14.34
CA ALA A 163 -2.13 24.84 15.30
C ALA A 163 -2.75 23.99 16.42
N ALA A 164 -4.01 24.24 16.80
CA ALA A 164 -4.72 23.42 17.77
C ALA A 164 -5.13 22.07 17.18
N GLU A 165 -5.59 22.02 15.92
CA GLU A 165 -5.91 20.78 15.22
C GLU A 165 -4.64 19.93 15.01
N PHE A 166 -3.54 20.57 14.62
CA PHE A 166 -2.23 19.94 14.54
C PHE A 166 -1.82 19.29 15.87
N GLN A 167 -1.98 20.01 17.00
CA GLN A 167 -1.65 19.48 18.32
C GLN A 167 -2.51 18.27 18.73
N LEU A 168 -3.73 18.13 18.18
CA LEU A 168 -4.56 16.95 18.42
C LEU A 168 -4.08 15.73 17.62
N LEU A 169 -3.39 15.96 16.50
CA LEU A 169 -2.82 14.92 15.65
C LEU A 169 -1.36 14.60 15.98
N PHE A 170 -0.67 15.47 16.73
CA PHE A 170 0.74 15.32 17.12
C PHE A 170 1.02 14.00 17.84
N THR A 171 1.73 13.11 17.16
CA THR A 171 2.25 11.87 17.71
C THR A 171 3.70 12.02 18.20
N GLY A 172 4.41 13.02 17.68
CA GLY A 172 5.87 13.09 17.73
C GLY A 172 6.50 12.07 16.78
N SER A 173 7.83 12.14 16.64
CA SER A 173 8.57 11.22 15.78
C SER A 173 8.44 9.78 16.31
N ILE A 174 7.71 8.93 15.58
CA ILE A 174 7.53 7.52 15.94
C ILE A 174 8.68 6.70 15.34
N THR A 175 9.82 6.74 16.03
CA THR A 175 10.92 5.83 15.73
C THR A 175 10.79 4.54 16.53
N GLY A 176 11.38 3.49 15.98
CA GLY A 176 11.44 2.18 16.60
C GLY A 176 12.70 1.44 16.17
N ALA A 177 13.02 0.35 16.86
CA ALA A 177 14.18 -0.47 16.58
C ALA A 177 14.03 -1.10 15.19
N CYS A 178 14.94 -0.73 14.30
CA CYS A 178 15.11 -1.30 12.98
C CYS A 178 16.33 -2.21 12.99
N CYS A 179 16.11 -3.48 12.67
CA CYS A 179 17.17 -4.47 12.60
C CYS A 179 17.61 -4.67 11.15
N LEU A 180 18.78 -4.10 10.82
CA LEU A 180 19.35 -4.15 9.49
C LEU A 180 19.88 -5.56 9.15
N PRO A 181 20.03 -5.91 7.85
CA PRO A 181 20.52 -7.23 7.43
C PRO A 181 21.91 -7.60 7.96
N ASN A 182 22.72 -6.64 8.39
CA ASN A 182 24.04 -6.87 8.99
C ASN A 182 24.00 -7.13 10.50
N GLY A 183 22.80 -7.19 11.12
CA GLY A 183 22.59 -7.35 12.56
C GLY A 183 22.76 -6.06 13.37
N THR A 184 22.98 -4.92 12.72
CA THR A 184 22.98 -3.60 13.39
C THR A 184 21.55 -3.22 13.73
N CYS A 185 21.36 -2.71 14.94
CA CYS A 185 20.12 -2.05 15.34
C CYS A 185 20.29 -0.53 15.22
N VAL A 186 19.33 0.13 14.55
CA VAL A 186 19.19 1.59 14.50
C VAL A 186 17.75 1.97 14.89
N GLU A 187 17.53 3.15 15.45
CA GLU A 187 16.17 3.66 15.73
C GLU A 187 15.76 4.58 14.59
N GLU A 188 14.78 4.15 13.79
CA GLU A 188 14.32 4.82 12.57
C GLU A 188 12.80 4.72 12.46
N SER A 189 12.18 5.42 11.51
CA SER A 189 10.75 5.26 11.23
C SER A 189 10.48 3.90 10.55
N PRO A 190 9.23 3.40 10.56
CA PRO A 190 8.88 2.16 9.88
C PRO A 190 9.22 2.20 8.37
N ILE A 191 9.05 3.36 7.74
CA ILE A 191 9.29 3.56 6.31
C ILE A 191 10.79 3.52 6.00
N THR A 192 11.60 4.26 6.76
CA THR A 192 13.06 4.24 6.59
C THR A 192 13.62 2.85 6.84
N CYS A 193 13.12 2.15 7.86
CA CYS A 193 13.54 0.79 8.15
C CYS A 193 13.26 -0.18 6.98
N ALA A 194 12.09 -0.06 6.35
CA ALA A 194 11.74 -0.87 5.18
C ALA A 194 12.62 -0.52 3.96
N ALA A 195 12.94 0.77 3.75
CA ALA A 195 13.80 1.24 2.68
C ALA A 195 15.24 0.69 2.82
N ASP A 196 15.72 0.55 4.05
CA ASP A 196 17.02 -0.04 4.38
C ASP A 196 17.02 -1.59 4.41
N ALA A 197 15.92 -2.20 3.95
CA ALA A 197 15.69 -3.65 3.97
C ALA A 197 15.83 -4.26 5.39
N GLY A 198 15.56 -3.45 6.42
CA GLY A 198 15.55 -3.86 7.81
C GLY A 198 14.22 -4.48 8.24
N VAL A 199 14.24 -5.08 9.42
CA VAL A 199 13.04 -5.60 10.10
C VAL A 199 12.68 -4.64 11.23
N TYR A 200 11.57 -3.93 11.05
CA TYR A 200 11.07 -3.00 12.05
C TYR A 200 10.42 -3.75 13.22
N ARG A 201 10.78 -3.38 14.46
CA ARG A 201 10.32 -4.06 15.68
C ARG A 201 9.06 -3.45 16.29
N GLY A 202 8.56 -2.36 15.71
CA GLY A 202 7.38 -1.63 16.16
C GLY A 202 7.74 -0.29 16.78
N ASP A 203 6.74 0.59 16.84
CA ASP A 203 6.88 1.96 17.32
C ASP A 203 7.34 1.98 18.78
N GLU A 204 8.15 2.99 19.14
CA GLU A 204 8.73 3.19 20.47
C GLU A 204 9.62 2.05 20.98
N THR A 205 9.90 1.03 20.16
CA THR A 205 10.89 0.00 20.52
C THR A 205 12.30 0.57 20.43
N THR A 206 13.15 0.26 21.42
CA THR A 206 14.52 0.79 21.45
C THR A 206 15.55 -0.24 21.02
N CYS A 207 16.68 0.22 20.49
CA CYS A 207 17.80 -0.63 20.17
C CYS A 207 18.55 -1.11 21.42
N THR A 208 18.01 -2.16 22.04
CA THR A 208 18.70 -2.93 23.09
C THR A 208 19.60 -4.00 22.47
N ALA A 209 20.48 -4.60 23.28
CA ALA A 209 21.37 -5.67 22.81
C ALA A 209 20.60 -6.85 22.19
N ASP A 210 19.38 -7.10 22.67
CA ASP A 210 18.56 -8.24 22.27
C ASP A 210 17.54 -7.86 21.18
N ALA A 211 17.46 -6.58 20.81
CA ALA A 211 16.46 -6.05 19.87
C ALA A 211 16.53 -6.71 18.49
N CYS A 212 17.68 -7.25 18.08
CA CYS A 212 17.86 -7.93 16.79
C CYS A 212 18.10 -9.44 16.90
N GLU A 213 17.76 -10.03 18.05
CA GLU A 213 17.75 -11.48 18.20
C GLU A 213 16.56 -12.11 17.46
N GLY A 214 16.75 -13.34 17.03
CA GLY A 214 15.71 -14.14 16.40
C GLY A 214 15.71 -15.55 16.97
N ALA A 215 14.66 -16.30 16.68
CA ALA A 215 14.56 -17.69 17.11
C ALA A 215 15.73 -18.50 16.54
N CYS A 216 16.46 -19.15 17.42
CA CYS A 216 17.54 -20.08 17.09
C CYS A 216 17.14 -21.51 17.46
N CYS A 217 16.92 -22.35 16.46
CA CYS A 217 16.63 -23.76 16.65
C CYS A 217 17.92 -24.57 16.81
N LEU A 218 18.18 -25.01 18.04
CA LEU A 218 19.35 -25.82 18.38
C LEU A 218 19.16 -27.29 17.96
N PRO A 219 20.25 -28.05 17.70
CA PRO A 219 20.17 -29.45 17.26
C PRO A 219 19.47 -30.41 18.22
N ASN A 220 19.33 -30.02 19.50
CA ASN A 220 18.65 -30.78 20.53
C ASN A 220 17.14 -30.47 20.62
N GLY A 221 16.60 -29.66 19.69
CA GLY A 221 15.20 -29.27 19.62
C GLY A 221 14.81 -28.11 20.55
N PHE A 222 15.76 -27.52 21.29
CA PHE A 222 15.50 -26.31 22.06
C PHE A 222 15.54 -25.06 21.18
N CYS A 223 14.72 -24.07 21.52
CA CYS A 223 14.72 -22.75 20.90
C CYS A 223 15.26 -21.73 21.90
N LEU A 224 16.20 -20.88 21.47
CA LEU A 224 16.63 -19.69 22.20
C LEU A 224 16.61 -18.48 21.27
N ASP A 225 16.18 -17.33 21.76
CA ASP A 225 16.36 -16.08 21.03
C ASP A 225 17.85 -15.71 21.11
N LEU A 226 18.53 -15.64 19.96
CA LEU A 226 19.96 -15.37 19.87
C LEU A 226 20.24 -14.49 18.65
N SER A 227 21.33 -13.75 18.67
CA SER A 227 21.88 -13.17 17.43
C SER A 227 22.27 -14.27 16.44
N GLU A 228 22.25 -13.96 15.14
CA GLU A 228 22.63 -14.93 14.09
C GLU A 228 24.02 -15.54 14.34
N SER A 229 25.00 -14.71 14.74
CA SER A 229 26.37 -15.15 15.06
C SER A 229 26.39 -16.14 16.24
N ASN A 230 25.66 -15.83 17.32
CA ASN A 230 25.57 -16.72 18.48
C ASN A 230 24.82 -18.02 18.16
N CYS A 231 23.77 -17.94 17.33
CA CYS A 231 23.02 -19.11 16.87
C CYS A 231 23.91 -20.06 16.05
N ASN A 232 24.62 -19.51 15.06
CA ASN A 232 25.58 -20.26 14.26
C ASN A 232 26.71 -20.84 15.13
N GLY A 233 27.20 -20.09 16.11
CA GLY A 233 28.19 -20.54 17.09
C GLY A 233 27.69 -21.70 17.97
N ALA A 234 26.39 -21.75 18.26
CA ALA A 234 25.73 -22.84 18.97
C ALA A 234 25.38 -24.04 18.06
N SER A 235 25.79 -24.01 16.79
CA SER A 235 25.39 -24.99 15.76
C SER A 235 23.87 -25.07 15.56
N GLY A 236 23.14 -24.00 15.89
CA GLY A 236 21.71 -23.87 15.65
C GLY A 236 21.38 -23.37 14.25
N THR A 237 20.10 -23.42 13.90
CA THR A 237 19.53 -22.82 12.69
C THR A 237 18.82 -21.53 13.09
N PHE A 238 19.24 -20.41 12.50
CA PHE A 238 18.64 -19.10 12.74
C PHE A 238 17.42 -18.92 11.84
N GLU A 239 16.25 -18.67 12.43
CA GLU A 239 14.99 -18.55 11.69
C GLU A 239 14.75 -17.13 11.16
N GLY A 240 15.68 -16.21 11.45
CA GLY A 240 15.67 -14.85 10.94
C GLY A 240 15.34 -13.81 12.02
N ILE A 241 15.82 -12.58 11.79
CA ILE A 241 15.44 -11.41 12.57
C ILE A 241 13.93 -11.19 12.43
N GLY A 242 13.23 -10.90 13.52
CA GLY A 242 11.76 -10.81 13.51
C GLY A 242 11.04 -12.02 14.10
N THR A 243 11.71 -13.17 14.21
CA THR A 243 11.16 -14.38 14.82
C THR A 243 11.42 -14.41 16.32
N ASP A 244 10.58 -15.12 17.07
CA ASP A 244 10.80 -15.39 18.49
C ASP A 244 10.50 -16.86 18.83
N CYS A 245 11.14 -17.37 19.88
CA CYS A 245 10.95 -18.74 20.35
C CYS A 245 9.60 -19.02 21.04
N GLY A 246 8.78 -17.99 21.27
CA GLY A 246 7.40 -18.14 21.73
C GLY A 246 6.44 -18.57 20.63
N GLN A 247 6.72 -18.21 19.37
CA GLN A 247 5.93 -18.57 18.19
C GLN A 247 6.61 -19.62 17.28
N THR A 248 7.93 -19.75 17.37
CA THR A 248 8.71 -20.65 16.52
C THR A 248 8.74 -22.07 17.08
N SER A 249 8.33 -23.05 16.27
CA SER A 249 8.40 -24.47 16.63
C SER A 249 9.61 -25.13 16.01
N CYS A 250 10.62 -25.45 16.83
CA CYS A 250 11.83 -26.13 16.36
C CYS A 250 11.58 -27.62 16.09
N PRO A 251 12.17 -28.19 15.04
CA PRO A 251 12.07 -29.62 14.76
C PRO A 251 12.68 -30.43 15.92
N SER A 252 11.95 -31.47 16.35
CA SER A 252 12.49 -32.43 17.30
C SER A 252 13.59 -33.28 16.65
N PRO A 253 14.66 -33.64 17.39
CA PRO A 253 15.80 -34.39 16.87
C PRO A 253 15.46 -35.80 16.35
#